data_AF-B1AS03-F1
#
_entry.id   AF-B1AS03-F1
#
_cell.length_a   1.000
_cell.length_b   1.000
_cell.length_c   1.000
_cell.angle_alpha   90.00
_cell.angle_beta   90.00
_cell.angle_gamma   90.00
#
_symmetry.space_group_name_H-M   'P 1'
#
loop_
_entity.id
_entity.type
_entity.pdbx_description
1 polymer ?
#
loop_
_entity_poly.entity_id
_entity_poly.type
_entity_poly.pdbx_seq_one_letter_code
_entity_poly.pdbx_strand_id
1 'polypeptide(L)' 'MASRGKTETSKLKQNLEEQLDRLMQQLQDLEECREELDADEYEETKKETLEQLSEF' A
#
# COMPACT_ATOMS: atom_id res chain seq x y z
N MET A 1 -10.42 12.36 29.94
CA MET A 1 -9.29 12.70 29.05
C MET A 1 -8.46 11.49 28.61
N ALA A 2 -8.60 10.31 29.21
CA ALA A 2 -7.81 9.11 28.84
C ALA A 2 -8.33 8.31 27.62
N SER A 3 -9.54 8.57 27.10
CA SER A 3 -10.10 7.79 25.98
C SER A 3 -9.72 8.30 24.59
N ARG A 4 -9.45 9.62 24.43
CA ARG A 4 -9.11 10.20 23.12
C ARG A 4 -7.86 9.54 22.52
N GLY A 5 -6.78 9.37 23.30
CA GLY A 5 -5.57 8.71 22.81
C GLY A 5 -5.80 7.29 22.29
N LYS A 6 -6.65 6.49 22.97
CA LYS A 6 -6.98 5.13 22.52
C LYS A 6 -7.75 5.14 21.20
N THR A 7 -8.70 6.06 21.04
CA THR A 7 -9.45 6.22 19.78
C THR A 7 -8.54 6.65 18.64
N GLU A 8 -7.67 7.64 18.87
CA GLU A 8 -6.74 8.12 17.84
C GLU A 8 -5.74 7.02 17.44
N THR A 9 -5.19 6.26 18.40
CA THR A 9 -4.31 5.11 18.10
C THR A 9 -5.04 4.03 17.30
N SER A 10 -6.28 3.71 17.65
CA SER A 10 -7.08 2.73 16.90
C SER A 10 -7.34 3.19 15.47
N LYS A 11 -7.63 4.48 15.28
CA LYS A 11 -7.87 5.06 13.96
C LYS A 11 -6.59 5.10 13.12
N LEU A 12 -5.46 5.43 13.73
CA LEU A 12 -4.17 5.40 13.05
C LEU A 12 -3.83 3.97 12.59
N LYS A 13 -4.02 2.98 13.46
CA LYS A 13 -3.81 1.57 13.11
C LYS A 13 -4.71 1.12 11.96
N GLN A 14 -6.00 1.47 12.01
CA GLN A 14 -6.92 1.16 10.93
C GLN A 14 -6.49 1.80 9.60
N ASN A 15 -6.06 3.06 9.62
CA ASN A 15 -5.57 3.73 8.41
C ASN A 15 -4.32 3.05 7.83
N LEU A 16 -3.42 2.56 8.68
CA LEU A 16 -2.23 1.82 8.24
C LEU A 16 -2.63 0.47 7.62
N GLU A 17 -3.53 -0.28 8.25
CA GLU A 17 -4.06 -1.54 7.71
C GLU A 17 -4.74 -1.32 6.35
N GLU A 18 -5.56 -0.28 6.22
CA GLU A 18 -6.21 0.07 4.95
C GLU A 18 -5.21 0.51 3.86
N GLN A 19 -4.10 1.15 4.22
CA GLN A 19 -3.05 1.52 3.25
C GLN A 19 -2.26 0.30 2.78
N LEU A 20 -1.91 -0.61 3.70
CA LEU A 20 -1.24 -1.86 3.35
C LEU A 20 -2.11 -2.70 2.40
N ASP A 21 -3.41 -2.80 2.68
CA ASP A 21 -4.35 -3.54 1.83
C ASP A 21 -4.41 -2.95 0.41
N ARG A 22 -4.46 -1.62 0.28
CA ARG A 22 -4.42 -0.93 -1.02
C ARG A 22 -3.14 -1.19 -1.80
N LEU A 23 -1.98 -1.16 -1.12
CA LEU A 23 -0.69 -1.41 -1.78
C LEU A 23 -0.57 -2.87 -2.24
N MET A 24 -1.09 -3.82 -1.45
CA MET A 24 -1.16 -5.22 -1.86
C MET A 24 -2.08 -5.41 -3.07
N GLN A 25 -3.24 -4.74 -3.09
CA GLN A 25 -4.13 -4.76 -4.25
C GLN A 25 -3.46 -4.15 -5.48
N GLN A 26 -2.75 -3.02 -5.33
CA GLN A 26 -2.02 -2.39 -6.43
C GLN A 26 -0.96 -3.32 -7.02
N LEU A 27 -0.22 -4.06 -6.20
CA LEU A 27 0.72 -5.08 -6.69
C LEU A 27 0.01 -6.20 -7.44
N GLN A 28 -1.13 -6.67 -6.94
CA GLN A 28 -1.92 -7.69 -7.64
C GLN A 28 -2.39 -7.19 -9.00
N ASP A 29 -3.00 -6.00 -9.06
CA ASP A 29 -3.49 -5.39 -10.28
C ASP A 29 -2.34 -5.20 -11.30
N LEU A 30 -1.14 -4.85 -10.81
CA LEU A 30 0.05 -4.70 -11.64
C LEU A 30 0.52 -6.02 -12.25
N GLU A 31 0.43 -7.13 -11.51
CA GLU A 31 0.72 -8.47 -12.06
C GLU A 31 -0.34 -8.91 -13.07
N GLU A 32 -1.61 -8.58 -12.84
CA GLU A 32 -2.71 -8.90 -13.75
C GLU A 32 -2.56 -8.15 -15.09
N CYS A 33 -2.12 -6.90 -15.06
CA CYS A 33 -1.91 -6.08 -16.26
C CYS A 33 -0.47 -6.15 -16.81
N ARG A 34 0.38 -7.05 -16.31
CA ARG A 34 1.81 -7.10 -16.68
C ARG A 34 2.06 -7.24 -18.19
N GLU A 35 1.23 -8.00 -18.88
CA GLU A 35 1.35 -8.21 -20.33
C GLU A 35 0.86 -7.01 -21.16
N GLU A 36 0.12 -6.08 -20.53
CA GLU A 36 -0.43 -4.88 -21.14
C GLU A 36 0.49 -3.65 -20.96
N LEU A 37 1.49 -3.76 -20.07
CA LEU A 37 2.43 -2.70 -19.73
C LEU A 37 3.78 -2.90 -20.43
N ASP A 38 4.46 -1.80 -20.72
CA ASP A 38 5.87 -1.86 -21.09
C ASP A 38 6.71 -2.35 -19.89
N ALA A 39 7.77 -3.10 -20.16
CA ALA A 39 8.59 -3.72 -19.11
C ALA A 39 9.18 -2.69 -18.14
N ASP A 40 9.61 -1.54 -18.66
CA ASP A 40 10.17 -0.46 -17.83
C ASP A 40 9.10 0.19 -16.95
N GLU A 41 7.88 0.39 -17.48
CA GLU A 41 6.74 0.94 -16.73
C GLU A 41 6.27 0.01 -15.62
N TYR A 42 6.20 -1.29 -15.89
CA TYR A 42 5.88 -2.32 -14.89
C TYR A 42 6.94 -2.35 -13.78
N GLU A 43 8.24 -2.40 -14.12
CA GLU A 43 9.31 -2.49 -13.13
C GLU A 43 9.40 -1.22 -12.28
N GLU A 44 9.23 -0.03 -12.87
CA GLU A 44 9.20 1.24 -12.14
C GLU A 44 8.02 1.28 -11.16
N THR A 45 6.80 0.99 -11.64
CA THR A 45 5.59 1.01 -10.81
C THR A 45 5.66 -0.04 -9.68
N LYS A 46 6.18 -1.23 -9.99
CA LYS A 46 6.38 -2.30 -9.01
C LYS A 46 7.38 -1.87 -7.94
N LYS A 47 8.50 -1.30 -8.36
CA LYS A 47 9.55 -0.84 -7.47
C LYS A 47 9.04 0.25 -6.53
N GLU A 48 8.34 1.27 -7.05
CA GLU A 48 7.77 2.34 -6.22
C GLU A 48 6.77 1.78 -5.19
N THR A 49 5.92 0.83 -5.59
CA THR A 49 4.94 0.21 -4.69
C THR A 49 5.63 -0.60 -3.58
N LEU A 50 6.71 -1.32 -3.93
CA LEU A 50 7.51 -2.07 -2.95
C LEU A 50 8.30 -1.14 -2.02
N GLU A 51 8.82 -0.02 -2.52
CA GLU A 51 9.48 1.00 -1.71
C GLU A 51 8.49 1.58 -0.69
N GLN A 52 7.27 1.94 -1.12
CA GLN A 52 6.21 2.40 -0.22
C GLN A 52 5.88 1.36 0.86
N LEU A 53 5.73 0.08 0.49
CA LEU A 53 5.50 -1.00 1.47
C LEU A 53 6.64 -1.14 2.48
N SER A 54 7.88 -0.89 2.06
CA SER A 54 9.06 -0.96 2.94
C SER A 54 9.17 0.20 3.93
N GLU A 55 8.44 1.29 3.71
CA GLU A 55 8.41 2.48 4.58
C GLU A 55 7.38 2.37 5.74
N PHE A 56 6.52 1.34 5.75
CA PHE A 56 5.56 1.06 6.82
C PHE A 56 6.17 0.25 7.98
#